data_AF-A0A174FWR5-F1
#
_entry.id   AF-A0A174FWR5-F1
#
_cell.length_a   1.000
_cell.length_b   1.000
_cell.length_c   1.000
_cell.angle_alpha   90.00
_cell.angle_beta   90.00
_cell.angle_gamma   90.00
#
_symmetry.space_group_name_H-M   'P 1'
#
loop_
_entity.id
_entity.type
_entity.pdbx_description
1 polymer ?
#
loop_
_entity_poly.entity_id
_entity_poly.type
_entity_poly.pdbx_seq_one_letter_code
_entity_poly.pdbx_strand_id
1 'polypeptide(L)'
;MWMKNIFLAILGLSAGITAAGGLFSFIIGLGVVSDFADRTHTGEHVMLYEDAIAVGGSIGAIISVYHPTIPYGSWLVPLAGLFGGIFVGCWAMALTEMLDLFPIFIRRIRLVRGIGAIIIGIAFGKGLGALLFFWKRW
;
A
#
# COMPACT_ATOMS: atom_id res chain seq x y z
N MET A 1 36.48 12.44 -3.33
CA MET A 1 35.28 12.94 -2.63
C MET A 1 34.09 13.07 -3.57
N TRP A 2 34.20 13.82 -4.68
CA TRP A 2 33.12 13.99 -5.67
C TRP A 2 32.56 12.70 -6.28
N MET A 3 33.43 11.76 -6.67
CA MET A 3 33.00 10.49 -7.28
C MET A 3 32.09 9.66 -6.37
N LYS A 4 32.37 9.67 -5.04
CA LYS A 4 31.53 8.99 -4.05
C LYS A 4 30.17 9.66 -3.92
N ASN A 5 30.14 11.00 -3.90
CA ASN A 5 28.89 11.76 -3.79
C ASN A 5 28.00 11.58 -5.02
N ILE A 6 28.58 11.54 -6.22
CA ILE A 6 27.86 11.26 -7.47
C ILE A 6 27.27 9.85 -7.44
N PHE A 7 28.05 8.86 -6.99
CA PHE A 7 27.57 7.48 -6.89
C PHE A 7 26.44 7.32 -5.87
N LEU A 8 26.57 7.98 -4.72
CA LEU A 8 25.53 8.03 -3.69
C LEU A 8 24.27 8.76 -4.19
N ALA A 9 24.41 9.83 -4.97
CA ALA A 9 23.29 10.53 -5.57
C ALA A 9 22.54 9.64 -6.58
N ILE A 10 23.26 8.89 -7.43
CA ILE A 10 22.65 7.96 -8.40
C ILE A 10 21.92 6.83 -7.67
N LEU A 11 22.55 6.22 -6.66
CA LEU A 11 21.93 5.16 -5.85
C LEU A 11 20.70 5.68 -5.10
N GLY A 12 20.79 6.85 -4.47
CA GLY A 12 19.67 7.47 -3.77
C GLY A 12 18.51 7.80 -4.71
N LEU A 13 18.80 8.32 -5.91
CA LEU A 13 17.79 8.64 -6.91
C LEU A 13 17.14 7.38 -7.50
N SER A 14 17.92 6.33 -7.78
CA SER A 14 17.39 5.05 -8.26
C SER A 14 16.52 4.34 -7.22
N ALA A 15 16.97 4.32 -5.96
CA ALA A 15 16.18 3.77 -4.85
C ALA A 15 14.91 4.60 -4.63
N GLY A 16 14.99 5.92 -4.70
CA GLY A 16 13.85 6.84 -4.57
C GLY A 16 12.80 6.64 -5.66
N ILE A 17 13.21 6.55 -6.93
CA ILE A 17 12.28 6.29 -8.05
C ILE A 17 11.60 4.92 -7.89
N THR A 18 12.36 3.88 -7.53
CA THR A 18 11.81 2.54 -7.32
C THR A 18 10.80 2.52 -6.18
N ALA A 19 11.13 3.16 -5.05
CA ALA A 19 10.25 3.23 -3.89
C ALA A 19 8.97 4.04 -4.18
N ALA A 20 9.11 5.21 -4.84
CA ALA A 20 7.99 6.05 -5.22
C ALA A 20 7.07 5.33 -6.21
N GLY A 21 7.63 4.69 -7.25
CA GLY A 21 6.87 3.90 -8.21
C GLY A 21 6.13 2.73 -7.57
N GLY A 22 6.76 2.04 -6.62
CA GLY A 22 6.12 0.97 -5.85
C GLY A 22 4.94 1.46 -5.02
N LEU A 23 5.12 2.58 -4.29
CA LEU A 23 4.08 3.17 -3.46
C LEU A 23 2.90 3.69 -4.31
N PHE A 24 3.18 4.35 -5.44
CA PHE A 24 2.16 4.81 -6.37
C PHE A 24 1.37 3.67 -7.02
N SER A 25 2.07 2.68 -7.57
CA SER A 25 1.44 1.51 -8.16
C SER A 25 0.58 0.75 -7.14
N PHE A 26 0.99 0.75 -5.88
CA PHE A 26 0.25 0.13 -4.80
C PHE A 26 -1.04 0.89 -4.47
N ILE A 27 -0.98 2.21 -4.28
CA ILE A 27 -2.16 3.03 -3.94
C ILE A 27 -3.21 2.99 -5.06
N ILE A 28 -2.76 3.09 -6.32
CA ILE A 28 -3.66 3.00 -7.49
C ILE A 28 -4.20 1.58 -7.64
N GLY A 29 -3.33 0.57 -7.54
CA GLY A 29 -3.71 -0.84 -7.71
C GLY A 29 -4.66 -1.38 -6.63
N LEU A 30 -4.61 -0.81 -5.42
CA LEU A 30 -5.57 -1.13 -4.37
C LEU A 30 -6.97 -0.58 -4.62
N GLY A 31 -7.14 0.40 -5.51
CA GLY A 31 -8.44 1.03 -5.78
C GLY A 31 -8.80 2.19 -4.85
N VAL A 32 -7.90 2.64 -3.97
CA VAL A 32 -8.19 3.76 -3.05
C VAL A 32 -8.57 5.03 -3.82
N VAL A 33 -7.88 5.32 -4.93
CA VAL A 33 -8.16 6.49 -5.78
C VAL A 33 -9.50 6.36 -6.49
N SER A 34 -9.81 5.18 -7.02
CA SER A 34 -11.08 4.92 -7.70
C SER A 34 -12.26 5.01 -6.72
N ASP A 35 -12.12 4.53 -5.49
CA ASP A 35 -13.16 4.60 -4.46
C ASP A 35 -13.47 6.04 -4.08
N PHE A 36 -12.44 6.89 -3.93
CA PHE A 36 -12.64 8.32 -3.67
C PHE A 36 -13.31 9.02 -4.84
N ALA A 37 -12.88 8.73 -6.07
CA ALA A 37 -13.46 9.33 -7.28
C ALA A 37 -14.92 8.90 -7.49
N ASP A 38 -15.24 7.63 -7.19
CA ASP A 38 -16.60 7.09 -7.28
C ASP A 38 -17.52 7.68 -6.20
N ARG A 39 -17.08 7.70 -4.93
CA ARG A 39 -17.88 8.26 -3.82
C ARG A 39 -18.16 9.75 -3.96
N THR A 40 -17.22 10.51 -4.50
CA THR A 40 -17.40 11.95 -4.77
C THR A 40 -18.10 12.22 -6.09
N HIS A 41 -18.50 11.17 -6.84
CA HIS A 41 -19.07 11.27 -8.18
C HIS A 41 -18.23 12.15 -9.13
N THR A 42 -16.91 12.22 -8.87
CA THR A 42 -15.96 13.09 -9.58
C THR A 42 -14.94 12.22 -10.31
N GLY A 43 -15.44 11.21 -11.03
CA GLY A 43 -14.63 10.28 -11.84
C GLY A 43 -13.83 10.96 -12.96
N GLU A 44 -14.23 12.17 -13.39
CA GLU A 44 -13.47 12.95 -14.38
C GLU A 44 -12.17 13.57 -13.81
N HIS A 45 -12.04 13.74 -12.50
CA HIS A 45 -10.89 14.44 -11.90
C HIS A 45 -9.90 13.50 -11.19
N VAL A 46 -9.74 12.26 -11.69
CA VAL A 46 -8.79 11.29 -11.14
C VAL A 46 -7.36 11.83 -11.11
N MET A 47 -6.94 12.61 -12.12
CA MET A 47 -5.62 13.25 -12.13
C MET A 47 -5.39 14.18 -10.93
N LEU A 48 -6.43 14.89 -10.45
CA LEU A 48 -6.27 15.76 -9.27
C LEU A 48 -6.02 14.96 -7.99
N TYR A 49 -6.62 13.77 -7.86
CA TYR A 49 -6.36 12.87 -6.75
C TYR A 49 -4.94 12.30 -6.82
N GLU A 50 -4.48 11.90 -8.01
CA GLU A 50 -3.11 11.43 -8.22
C GLU A 50 -2.08 12.53 -7.91
N ASP A 51 -2.31 13.76 -8.35
CA ASP A 51 -1.46 14.91 -8.06
C ASP A 51 -1.43 15.23 -6.56
N ALA A 52 -2.59 15.15 -5.88
CA ALA A 52 -2.65 15.33 -4.43
C ALA A 52 -1.84 14.26 -3.68
N ILE A 53 -1.89 13.01 -4.14
CA ILE A 53 -1.08 11.91 -3.60
C ILE A 53 0.42 12.15 -3.88
N ALA A 54 0.77 12.67 -5.05
CA ALA A 54 2.15 13.01 -5.42
C ALA A 54 2.74 14.10 -4.52
N VAL A 55 1.98 15.17 -4.33
CA VAL A 55 2.37 16.28 -3.46
C VAL A 55 2.45 15.81 -2.01
N GLY A 56 1.44 15.06 -1.53
CA GLY A 56 1.42 14.50 -0.18
C GLY A 56 2.58 13.55 0.10
N GLY A 57 2.86 12.62 -0.83
CA GLY A 57 3.98 11.68 -0.75
C GLY A 57 5.35 12.38 -0.78
N SER A 58 5.49 13.41 -1.62
CA SER A 58 6.71 14.22 -1.68
C SER A 58 6.96 14.98 -0.37
N ILE A 59 5.92 15.61 0.19
CA ILE A 59 6.01 16.30 1.49
C ILE A 59 6.32 15.29 2.60
N GLY A 60 5.65 14.13 2.62
CA GLY A 60 5.89 13.07 3.58
C GLY A 60 7.32 12.52 3.53
N ALA A 61 7.89 12.36 2.34
CA ALA A 61 9.28 11.95 2.16
C ALA A 61 10.26 12.99 2.73
N ILE A 62 10.02 14.28 2.51
CA ILE A 62 10.84 15.37 3.08
C ILE A 62 10.78 15.35 4.61
N ILE A 63 9.57 15.23 5.18
CA ILE A 63 9.40 15.15 6.65
C ILE A 63 10.12 13.92 7.21
N SER A 64 10.01 12.77 6.55
CA SER A 64 10.64 11.52 6.98
C SER A 64 12.17 11.55 6.88
N VAL A 65 12.76 12.34 5.98
CA VAL A 65 14.22 12.44 5.84
C VAL A 65 14.78 13.45 6.82
N TYR A 66 14.22 14.65 6.86
CA TYR A 66 14.80 15.77 7.62
C TYR A 66 14.40 15.81 9.09
N HIS A 67 13.41 15.01 9.52
CA HIS A 67 12.89 14.99 10.89
C HIS A 67 12.78 16.39 11.52
N PRO A 68 12.12 17.36 10.85
CA PRO A 68 12.05 18.72 11.37
C PRO A 68 11.35 18.70 12.74
N THR A 69 11.98 19.29 13.75
CA THR A 69 11.37 19.47 15.07
C THR A 69 10.31 20.56 14.97
N ILE A 70 9.05 20.15 14.85
CA ILE A 70 7.91 21.07 14.76
C ILE A 70 7.49 21.47 16.19
N PRO A 71 7.68 22.73 16.62
CA PRO A 71 7.43 23.17 18.00
C PRO A 71 5.94 23.21 18.42
N TYR A 72 5.00 22.88 17.52
CA TYR A 72 3.55 22.79 17.78
C TYR A 72 2.93 21.47 17.30
N GLY A 73 3.71 20.39 17.30
CA GLY A 73 3.27 19.07 16.81
C GLY A 73 1.97 18.56 17.46
N SER A 74 1.67 18.92 18.71
CA SER A 74 0.51 18.42 19.46
C SER A 74 -0.85 18.74 18.83
N TRP A 75 -0.99 19.85 18.08
CA TRP A 75 -2.24 20.16 17.35
C TRP A 75 -2.33 19.41 16.02
N LEU A 76 -1.18 19.07 15.42
CA LEU A 76 -1.10 18.31 14.18
C LEU A 76 -1.33 16.81 14.39
N VAL A 77 -1.07 16.27 15.59
CA VAL A 77 -1.27 14.83 15.89
C VAL A 77 -2.73 14.38 15.70
N PRO A 78 -3.77 15.05 16.28
CA PRO A 78 -5.16 14.64 16.07
C PRO A 78 -5.59 14.73 14.60
N LEU A 79 -5.12 15.76 13.89
CA LEU A 79 -5.43 15.96 12.48
C LEU A 79 -4.80 14.87 11.61
N ALA A 80 -3.53 14.55 11.86
CA ALA A 80 -2.82 13.45 11.20
C ALA A 80 -3.47 12.09 11.53
N GLY A 81 -3.93 11.89 12.76
CA GLY A 81 -4.67 10.69 13.16
C GLY A 81 -6.02 10.55 12.44
N LEU A 82 -6.75 11.65 12.27
CA LEU A 82 -8.02 11.65 11.54
C LEU A 82 -7.83 11.34 10.06
N PHE A 83 -6.87 12.00 9.39
CA PHE A 83 -6.54 11.69 7.99
C PHE A 83 -6.01 10.26 7.82
N GLY A 84 -5.18 9.80 8.76
CA GLY A 84 -4.72 8.40 8.79
C GLY A 84 -5.88 7.42 8.95
N GLY A 85 -6.84 7.72 9.82
CA GLY A 85 -8.05 6.91 10.00
C GLY A 85 -8.92 6.85 8.75
N ILE A 86 -9.14 7.98 8.07
CA ILE A 86 -9.86 8.03 6.79
C ILE A 86 -9.13 7.17 5.74
N PHE A 87 -7.82 7.33 5.62
CA PHE A 87 -7.02 6.55 4.67
C PHE A 87 -7.11 5.05 4.94
N VAL A 88 -6.95 4.62 6.19
CA VAL A 88 -7.07 3.19 6.58
C VAL A 88 -8.48 2.67 6.34
N GLY A 89 -9.52 3.49 6.59
CA GLY A 89 -10.92 3.13 6.32
C GLY A 89 -11.18 2.91 4.83
N CYS A 90 -10.74 3.84 3.97
CA CYS A 90 -10.83 3.70 2.52
C CYS A 90 -10.05 2.50 2.02
N TRP A 91 -8.86 2.26 2.58
CA TRP A 91 -8.09 1.08 2.23
C TRP A 91 -8.81 -0.23 2.61
N ALA A 92 -9.45 -0.30 3.77
CA ALA A 92 -10.23 -1.48 4.17
C ALA A 92 -11.46 -1.72 3.27
N MET A 93 -12.12 -0.65 2.83
CA MET A 93 -13.22 -0.72 1.87
C MET A 93 -12.75 -1.27 0.52
N ALA A 94 -11.70 -0.68 -0.05
CA ALA A 94 -11.15 -1.11 -1.33
C ALA A 94 -10.66 -2.58 -1.29
N LEU A 95 -10.08 -3.00 -0.16
CA LEU A 95 -9.68 -4.39 0.04
C LEU A 95 -10.89 -5.33 0.03
N THR A 96 -12.02 -4.91 0.61
CA THR A 96 -13.25 -5.70 0.64
C THR A 96 -13.84 -5.86 -0.76
N GLU A 97 -13.83 -4.79 -1.56
CA GLU A 97 -14.29 -4.84 -2.95
C GLU A 97 -13.42 -5.78 -3.80
N MET A 98 -12.09 -5.71 -3.63
CA MET A 98 -11.17 -6.66 -4.25
C MET A 98 -11.39 -8.09 -3.77
N LEU A 99 -11.78 -8.28 -2.50
CA LEU A 99 -12.10 -9.59 -1.96
C LEU A 99 -13.33 -10.22 -2.62
N ASP A 100 -14.36 -9.42 -2.88
CA ASP A 100 -15.58 -9.85 -3.57
C ASP A 100 -15.34 -10.18 -5.06
N LEU A 101 -14.31 -9.60 -5.66
CA LEU A 101 -13.86 -9.92 -7.02
C LEU A 101 -13.19 -11.31 -7.13
N PHE A 102 -12.53 -11.82 -6.06
CA PHE A 102 -11.84 -13.12 -6.13
C PHE A 102 -12.77 -14.29 -6.46
N PRO A 103 -13.93 -14.49 -5.81
CA PRO A 103 -14.86 -15.57 -6.16
C PRO A 103 -15.30 -15.53 -7.63
N ILE A 104 -15.51 -14.32 -8.17
CA ILE A 104 -15.89 -14.11 -9.58
C ILE A 104 -14.74 -14.53 -10.49
N PHE A 105 -13.52 -14.10 -10.17
CA PHE A 105 -12.32 -14.44 -10.93
C PHE A 105 -12.11 -15.96 -10.96
N ILE A 106 -12.18 -16.63 -9.82
CA ILE A 106 -12.04 -18.09 -9.66
C ILE A 106 -13.07 -18.86 -10.52
N ARG A 107 -14.32 -18.37 -10.56
CA ARG A 107 -15.36 -18.94 -11.43
C ARG A 107 -15.03 -18.73 -12.91
N ARG A 108 -14.55 -17.54 -13.30
CA ARG A 108 -14.20 -17.19 -14.70
C ARG A 108 -13.07 -18.07 -15.23
N ILE A 109 -12.03 -18.33 -14.44
CA ILE A 109 -10.91 -19.20 -14.83
C ILE A 109 -11.24 -20.71 -14.72
N ARG A 110 -12.50 -21.08 -14.41
CA ARG A 110 -12.96 -22.47 -14.19
C ARG A 110 -12.11 -23.25 -13.18
N LEU A 111 -11.46 -22.56 -12.25
CA LEU A 111 -10.65 -23.19 -11.18
C LEU A 111 -11.53 -23.80 -10.08
N VAL A 112 -12.86 -23.75 -10.23
CA VAL A 112 -13.88 -24.25 -9.30
C VAL A 112 -13.63 -25.71 -8.87
N ARG A 113 -13.08 -26.56 -9.76
CA ARG A 113 -12.72 -27.95 -9.42
C ARG A 113 -11.40 -28.10 -8.66
N GLY A 114 -10.49 -27.13 -8.77
CA GLY A 114 -9.16 -27.14 -8.14
C GLY A 114 -9.09 -26.43 -6.79
N ILE A 115 -10.13 -25.69 -6.39
CA ILE A 115 -10.17 -24.94 -5.12
C ILE A 115 -9.90 -25.86 -3.92
N GLY A 116 -10.46 -27.09 -3.93
CA GLY A 116 -10.23 -28.06 -2.85
C GLY A 116 -8.75 -28.42 -2.67
N ALA A 117 -8.03 -28.64 -3.78
CA ALA A 117 -6.60 -28.92 -3.73
C ALA A 117 -5.79 -27.71 -3.24
N ILE A 118 -6.20 -26.50 -3.60
CA ILE A 118 -5.59 -25.25 -3.14
C ILE A 118 -5.79 -25.07 -1.62
N ILE A 119 -7.01 -25.28 -1.12
CA ILE A 119 -7.32 -25.18 0.31
C ILE A 119 -6.49 -26.20 1.10
N ILE A 120 -6.41 -27.45 0.62
CA ILE A 120 -5.61 -28.50 1.25
C ILE A 120 -4.12 -28.12 1.24
N GLY A 121 -3.61 -27.59 0.13
CA GLY A 121 -2.23 -27.12 0.03
C GLY A 121 -1.91 -25.99 1.01
N ILE A 122 -2.81 -25.00 1.14
CA ILE A 122 -2.68 -23.90 2.11
C ILE A 122 -2.72 -24.44 3.54
N ALA A 123 -3.67 -25.34 3.84
CA ALA A 123 -3.80 -25.95 5.17
C ALA A 123 -2.55 -26.75 5.55
N PHE A 124 -2.00 -27.52 4.61
CA PHE A 124 -0.78 -28.30 4.82
C PHE A 124 0.45 -27.40 5.00
N GLY A 125 0.58 -26.35 4.20
CA GLY A 125 1.65 -25.36 4.33
C GLY A 125 1.62 -24.61 5.67
N LYS A 126 0.44 -24.16 6.11
CA LYS A 126 0.28 -23.52 7.44
C LYS A 126 0.49 -24.52 8.57
N GLY A 127 0.04 -25.77 8.40
CA GLY A 127 0.27 -26.85 9.36
C GLY A 127 1.76 -27.15 9.56
N LEU A 128 2.50 -27.33 8.47
CA LEU A 128 3.95 -27.53 8.51
C LEU A 128 4.68 -26.32 9.07
N GLY A 129 4.26 -25.11 8.70
CA GLY A 129 4.81 -23.87 9.25
C GLY A 129 4.63 -23.76 10.76
N ALA A 130 3.46 -24.10 11.27
CA ALA A 130 3.18 -24.14 12.71
C ALA A 130 3.99 -25.23 13.43
N LEU A 131 4.17 -26.41 12.80
CA LEU A 131 4.96 -27.50 13.37
C LEU A 131 6.45 -27.13 13.47
N LEU A 132 7.00 -26.50 12.42
CA LEU A 132 8.37 -25.99 12.39
C LEU A 132 8.59 -24.87 13.41
N PHE A 133 7.62 -23.96 13.55
CA PHE A 133 7.64 -22.90 14.56
C PHE A 133 7.72 -23.48 15.97
N PHE A 134 6.86 -24.45 16.29
CA PHE A 134 6.88 -25.15 17.58
C PHE A 134 8.18 -25.95 17.80
N TRP A 135 8.71 -26.59 16.77
CA TRP A 135 9.91 -27.41 16.89
C TRP A 135 11.19 -26.57 17.07
N LYS A 136 11.28 -25.41 16.41
CA LYS A 136 12.39 -24.47 16.60
C LYS A 136 12.25 -23.57 17.83
N ARG A 137 11.10 -23.58 18.51
CA ARG A 137 10.83 -22.81 19.74
C ARG A 137 11.23 -21.34 19.59
N TRP A 138 10.90 -20.78 18.43
CA TRP A 138 10.97 -19.34 18.15
C TRP A 138 9.75 -18.62 18.72
#